data_AF-A0A2W2CZD2-F1
#
_entry.id   AF-A0A2W2CZD2-F1
#
_cell.length_a   1.000
_cell.length_b   1.000
_cell.length_c   1.000
_cell.angle_alpha   90.00
_cell.angle_beta   90.00
_cell.angle_gamma   90.00
#
_symmetry.space_group_name_H-M   'P 1'
#
loop_
_entity.id
_entity.type
_entity.pdbx_description
1 polymer ?
#
loop_
_entity_poly.entity_id
_entity_poly.type
_entity_poly.pdbx_seq_one_letter_code
_entity_poly.pdbx_strand_id
1 'polypeptide(L)'
;MPIPDLSPTFERLDAPGAGRAAWQLTTGDAFCYPLYYFVPSTFDRYLVHHRADATGVQLWRLDLGTGESVQLTHATGDDTHWRPWCVPAGPSVLDHRSAIDPVRGEVIYFDGAQARAVDIRARSTTSIRSAPAASCSPAWRRSAASSSPICGAAATAICAPRTMRA
;
A
#
# COMPACT_ATOMS: atom_id res chain seq x y z
N MET A 1 -14.72 -1.73 16.15
CA MET A 1 -15.69 -2.57 15.41
C MET A 1 -15.27 -4.02 15.56
N PRO A 2 -16.21 -4.95 15.76
CA PRO A 2 -15.91 -6.38 15.67
C PRO A 2 -15.47 -6.71 14.23
N ILE A 3 -14.50 -7.62 14.10
CA ILE A 3 -14.07 -8.16 12.80
C ILE A 3 -15.26 -9.00 12.28
N PRO A 4 -15.72 -8.80 11.02
CA PRO A 4 -16.79 -9.61 10.46
C PRO A 4 -16.36 -11.08 10.38
N ASP A 5 -17.32 -11.99 10.28
CA ASP A 5 -17.03 -13.37 9.91
C ASP A 5 -16.24 -13.37 8.60
N LEU A 6 -15.04 -13.95 8.65
CA LEU A 6 -14.13 -13.97 7.52
C LEU A 6 -14.62 -14.97 6.47
N SER A 7 -14.49 -14.59 5.20
CA SER A 7 -14.78 -15.48 4.08
C SER A 7 -14.02 -16.81 4.25
N PRO A 8 -14.67 -17.97 3.98
CA PRO A 8 -13.99 -19.27 4.02
C PRO A 8 -12.95 -19.42 2.91
N THR A 9 -12.87 -18.47 1.97
CA THR A 9 -11.84 -18.44 0.93
C THR A 9 -10.47 -18.04 1.46
N PHE A 10 -10.38 -17.45 2.65
CA PHE A 10 -9.10 -17.09 3.25
C PHE A 10 -8.49 -18.30 3.94
N GLU A 11 -7.27 -18.64 3.55
CA GLU A 11 -6.52 -19.73 4.16
C GLU A 11 -6.20 -19.38 5.61
N ARG A 12 -6.63 -20.26 6.53
CA ARG A 12 -6.25 -20.17 7.94
C ARG A 12 -4.86 -20.77 8.10
N LEU A 13 -3.98 -20.01 8.72
CA LEU A 13 -2.61 -20.37 9.03
C LEU A 13 -2.41 -20.45 10.54
N ASP A 14 -1.43 -21.25 10.96
CA ASP A 14 -0.94 -21.22 12.33
C ASP A 14 0.17 -20.18 12.45
N ALA A 15 -0.03 -19.15 13.28
CA ALA A 15 0.99 -18.13 13.49
C ALA A 15 2.16 -18.72 14.32
N PRO A 16 3.37 -18.89 13.73
CA PRO A 16 4.46 -19.60 14.40
C PRO A 16 4.83 -18.95 15.73
N GLY A 17 4.95 -19.76 16.79
CA GLY A 17 5.36 -19.31 18.12
C GLY A 17 4.36 -18.42 18.87
N ALA A 18 3.19 -18.11 18.28
CA ALA A 18 2.21 -17.22 18.89
C ALA A 18 0.98 -17.95 19.45
N GLY A 19 0.74 -19.21 19.08
CA GLY A 19 -0.47 -19.96 19.46
C GLY A 19 -1.78 -19.32 18.98
N ARG A 20 -1.70 -18.37 18.05
CA ARG A 20 -2.83 -17.62 17.49
C ARG A 20 -3.10 -18.09 16.07
N ALA A 21 -4.36 -18.11 15.68
CA ALA A 21 -4.73 -18.27 14.29
C ALA A 21 -4.38 -17.00 13.50
N ALA A 22 -3.92 -17.18 12.26
CA ALA A 22 -3.74 -16.13 11.27
C ALA A 22 -4.54 -16.49 10.01
N TRP A 23 -4.82 -15.51 9.17
CA TRP A 23 -5.49 -15.72 7.89
C TRP A 23 -4.72 -14.99 6.80
N GLN A 24 -4.49 -15.68 5.68
CA GLN A 24 -3.90 -15.07 4.50
C GLN A 24 -4.99 -14.39 3.67
N LEU A 25 -4.96 -13.05 3.65
CA LEU A 25 -6.00 -12.24 2.98
C LEU A 25 -5.72 -12.01 1.49
N THR A 26 -4.48 -12.17 1.05
CA THR A 26 -4.06 -11.92 -0.34
C THR A 26 -3.11 -13.03 -0.82
N THR A 27 -3.22 -13.40 -2.10
CA THR A 27 -2.39 -14.39 -2.78
C THR A 27 -1.94 -13.86 -4.15
N GLY A 28 -1.02 -14.58 -4.82
CA GLY A 28 -0.51 -14.23 -6.14
C GLY A 28 0.77 -13.39 -6.12
N ASP A 29 1.18 -12.90 -7.30
CA ASP A 29 2.50 -12.30 -7.54
C ASP A 29 2.57 -10.79 -7.25
N ALA A 30 1.59 -10.24 -6.52
CA ALA A 30 1.56 -8.83 -6.16
C ALA A 30 2.04 -8.62 -4.72
N PHE A 31 2.76 -7.53 -4.47
CA PHE A 31 3.06 -7.10 -3.11
C PHE A 31 1.87 -6.31 -2.56
N CYS A 32 1.17 -6.91 -1.59
CA CYS A 32 0.03 -6.27 -0.93
C CYS A 32 0.45 -5.73 0.44
N TYR A 33 0.10 -4.49 0.72
CA TYR A 33 0.38 -3.84 2.00
C TYR A 33 -0.84 -3.02 2.44
N PRO A 34 -1.24 -3.04 3.72
CA PRO A 34 -2.27 -2.14 4.23
C PRO A 34 -1.93 -0.66 3.95
N LEU A 35 -2.83 0.26 4.33
CA LEU A 35 -2.42 1.66 4.44
C LEU A 35 -1.26 1.79 5.45
N TYR A 36 -0.54 2.90 5.37
CA TYR A 36 0.65 3.12 6.18
C TYR A 36 0.36 2.87 7.68
N TYR A 37 1.32 2.36 8.45
CA TYR A 37 1.07 1.68 9.74
C TYR A 37 0.31 2.49 10.81
N PHE A 38 0.28 3.83 10.72
CA PHE A 38 -0.49 4.70 11.62
C PHE A 38 -1.88 5.11 11.07
N VAL A 39 -2.23 4.66 9.87
CA VAL A 39 -3.48 4.94 9.17
C VAL A 39 -4.38 3.70 9.21
N PRO A 40 -5.61 3.81 9.73
CA PRO A 40 -6.57 2.72 9.67
C PRO A 40 -6.80 2.26 8.24
N SER A 41 -6.68 0.95 8.01
CA SER A 41 -6.87 0.33 6.69
C SER A 41 -8.25 -0.31 6.53
N THR A 42 -9.06 -0.33 7.58
CA THR A 42 -10.37 -0.98 7.57
C THR A 42 -11.49 0.04 7.66
N PHE A 43 -12.57 -0.25 6.93
CA PHE A 43 -13.81 0.51 6.95
C PHE A 43 -14.97 -0.45 6.76
N ASP A 44 -15.89 -0.50 7.72
CA ASP A 44 -17.01 -1.45 7.71
C ASP A 44 -16.48 -2.91 7.59
N ARG A 45 -16.89 -3.65 6.57
CA ARG A 45 -16.42 -5.00 6.23
C ARG A 45 -15.22 -5.03 5.26
N TYR A 46 -14.68 -3.88 4.88
CA TYR A 46 -13.66 -3.78 3.84
C TYR A 46 -12.26 -3.53 4.42
N LEU A 47 -11.26 -4.16 3.82
CA LEU A 47 -9.85 -3.81 3.95
C LEU A 47 -9.42 -3.03 2.70
N VAL A 48 -9.04 -1.77 2.88
CA VAL A 48 -8.37 -0.97 1.86
C VAL A 48 -6.86 -1.21 1.98
N HIS A 49 -6.23 -1.58 0.89
CA HIS A 49 -4.81 -1.89 0.85
C HIS A 49 -4.20 -1.43 -0.47
N HIS A 50 -2.89 -1.19 -0.44
CA HIS A 50 -2.08 -1.03 -1.62
C HIS A 50 -1.77 -2.41 -2.22
N ARG A 51 -1.83 -2.50 -3.54
CA ARG A 51 -1.37 -3.65 -4.31
C ARG A 51 -0.36 -3.15 -5.34
N ALA A 52 0.87 -3.66 -5.25
CA ALA A 52 1.94 -3.38 -6.18
C ALA A 52 2.19 -4.60 -7.07
N ASP A 53 1.99 -4.44 -8.37
CA ASP A 53 2.32 -5.46 -9.38
C ASP A 53 3.02 -4.82 -10.58
N ALA A 54 3.10 -5.54 -11.71
CA ALA A 54 3.74 -5.06 -12.93
C ALA A 54 3.12 -3.75 -13.48
N THR A 55 1.91 -3.38 -13.06
CA THR A 55 1.20 -2.18 -13.49
C THR A 55 1.38 -0.98 -12.56
N GLY A 56 2.04 -1.16 -11.41
CA GLY A 56 2.26 -0.11 -10.41
C GLY A 56 1.49 -0.35 -9.10
N VAL A 57 1.45 0.67 -8.25
CA VAL A 57 0.87 0.60 -6.88
C VAL A 57 -0.52 1.21 -6.83
N GLN A 58 -1.58 0.42 -6.87
CA GLN A 58 -2.96 0.93 -6.82
C GLN A 58 -3.61 0.61 -5.48
N LEU A 59 -4.64 1.38 -5.11
CA LEU A 59 -5.50 1.03 -3.99
C LEU A 59 -6.55 0.03 -4.44
N TRP A 60 -6.77 -0.96 -3.60
CA TRP A 60 -7.76 -2.01 -3.75
C TRP A 60 -8.59 -2.10 -2.48
N ARG A 61 -9.85 -2.49 -2.62
CA ARG A 61 -10.67 -2.97 -1.51
C ARG A 61 -10.73 -4.49 -1.54
N LEU A 62 -10.67 -5.10 -0.37
CA LEU A 62 -10.98 -6.49 -0.14
C LEU A 62 -12.20 -6.56 0.77
N ASP A 63 -13.25 -7.23 0.33
CA ASP A 63 -14.41 -7.55 1.17
C ASP A 63 -14.06 -8.74 2.06
N LEU A 64 -13.98 -8.52 3.37
CA LEU A 64 -13.58 -9.55 4.33
C LEU A 64 -14.62 -10.67 4.49
N GLY A 65 -15.89 -10.43 4.15
CA GLY A 65 -16.95 -11.42 4.26
C GLY A 65 -17.07 -12.33 3.04
N THR A 66 -16.70 -11.84 1.85
CA THR A 66 -16.83 -12.60 0.58
C THR A 66 -15.50 -13.00 -0.05
N GLY A 67 -14.40 -12.35 0.33
CA GLY A 67 -13.10 -12.49 -0.34
C GLY A 67 -13.00 -11.74 -1.67
N GLU A 68 -14.02 -10.98 -2.06
CA GLU A 68 -14.01 -10.22 -3.31
C GLU A 68 -12.98 -9.08 -3.23
N SER A 69 -12.07 -9.01 -4.21
CA SER A 69 -11.06 -7.96 -4.32
C SER A 69 -11.31 -7.10 -5.55
N VAL A 70 -11.37 -5.78 -5.37
CA VAL A 70 -11.69 -4.81 -6.42
C VAL A 70 -10.74 -3.63 -6.38
N GLN A 71 -10.22 -3.26 -7.55
CA GLN A 71 -9.39 -2.08 -7.72
C GLN A 71 -10.22 -0.80 -7.53
N LEU A 72 -9.71 0.13 -6.73
CA LEU A 72 -10.35 1.41 -6.47
C LEU A 72 -9.76 2.54 -7.32
N THR A 73 -8.46 2.50 -7.60
CA THR A 73 -7.74 3.60 -8.24
C THR A 73 -7.09 3.21 -9.54
N HIS A 74 -6.93 4.20 -10.42
CA HIS A 74 -6.22 4.12 -11.69
C HIS A 74 -5.28 5.33 -11.79
N ALA A 75 -4.46 5.54 -10.74
CA ALA A 75 -3.54 6.66 -10.66
C ALA A 75 -2.36 6.48 -11.63
N THR A 76 -1.77 7.59 -12.06
CA THR A 76 -0.70 7.62 -13.06
C THR A 76 0.51 8.45 -12.62
N GLY A 77 0.59 8.87 -11.36
CA GLY A 77 1.66 9.71 -10.84
C GLY A 77 3.05 9.06 -10.95
N ASP A 78 4.07 9.84 -11.33
CA ASP A 78 5.38 9.28 -11.71
C ASP A 78 6.20 8.67 -10.55
N ASP A 79 5.96 9.10 -9.31
CA ASP A 79 6.65 8.59 -8.12
C ASP A 79 5.65 8.19 -7.05
N THR A 80 5.65 6.90 -6.71
CA THR A 80 4.76 6.32 -5.70
C THR A 80 5.30 6.44 -4.29
N HIS A 81 6.59 6.78 -4.13
CA HIS A 81 7.31 6.76 -2.85
C HIS A 81 7.24 5.42 -2.10
N TRP A 82 6.95 4.33 -2.82
CA TRP A 82 6.86 2.96 -2.31
C TRP A 82 8.21 2.46 -1.76
N ARG A 83 8.56 2.94 -0.57
CA ARG A 83 9.83 2.72 0.12
C ARG A 83 9.47 2.49 1.59
N PRO A 84 10.02 1.47 2.28
CA PRO A 84 11.26 0.73 2.01
C PRO A 84 11.08 -0.60 1.25
N TRP A 85 9.95 -0.79 0.59
CA TRP A 85 9.59 -2.08 -0.02
C TRP A 85 10.51 -2.40 -1.21
N CYS A 86 11.18 -3.54 -1.17
CA CYS A 86 12.22 -3.95 -2.14
C CYS A 86 11.67 -4.38 -3.53
N VAL A 87 10.58 -3.78 -4.00
CA VAL A 87 10.01 -4.03 -5.33
C VAL A 87 9.95 -2.72 -6.12
N PRO A 88 10.37 -2.70 -7.39
CA PRO A 88 10.13 -1.55 -8.25
C PRO A 88 8.63 -1.28 -8.33
N ALA A 89 8.20 -0.14 -7.80
CA ALA A 89 6.84 0.34 -7.91
C ALA A 89 6.83 1.39 -9.04
N GLY A 90 6.34 0.99 -10.21
CA GLY A 90 6.12 1.92 -11.34
C GLY A 90 5.19 3.10 -10.97
N PRO A 91 4.85 3.97 -11.93
CA PRO A 91 4.02 5.15 -11.69
C PRO A 91 2.64 4.76 -11.14
N SER A 92 2.17 5.44 -10.09
CA SER A 92 0.84 5.22 -9.49
C SER A 92 0.54 6.14 -8.29
N VAL A 93 -0.29 5.66 -7.34
CA VAL A 93 -0.64 6.27 -6.06
C VAL A 93 0.60 6.54 -5.21
N LEU A 94 0.64 7.72 -4.59
CA LEU A 94 1.61 8.06 -3.56
C LEU A 94 1.25 7.36 -2.22
N ASP A 95 1.98 6.31 -1.88
CA ASP A 95 1.58 5.29 -0.90
C ASP A 95 1.35 5.78 0.53
N HIS A 96 2.29 6.58 1.04
CA HIS A 96 2.34 7.04 2.42
C HIS A 96 1.32 8.14 2.75
N ARG A 97 0.52 8.58 1.77
CA ARG A 97 -0.48 9.66 1.94
C ARG A 97 -1.93 9.21 1.79
N SER A 98 -2.16 7.95 1.49
CA SER A 98 -3.51 7.39 1.40
C SER A 98 -4.16 7.30 2.78
N ALA A 99 -5.42 7.71 2.90
CA ALA A 99 -6.16 7.67 4.17
C ALA A 99 -7.67 7.47 3.98
N ILE A 100 -8.30 6.75 4.90
CA ILE A 100 -9.76 6.56 4.92
C ILE A 100 -10.42 7.76 5.62
N ASP A 101 -11.45 8.33 5.00
CA ASP A 101 -12.45 9.18 5.65
C ASP A 101 -13.63 8.30 6.08
N PRO A 102 -13.75 7.92 7.36
CA PRO A 102 -14.79 7.02 7.82
C PRO A 102 -16.17 7.68 7.88
N VAL A 103 -16.26 9.02 7.87
CA VAL A 103 -17.53 9.73 7.87
C VAL A 103 -18.16 9.67 6.49
N ARG A 104 -17.35 9.84 5.45
CA ARG A 104 -17.81 9.77 4.04
C ARG A 104 -17.77 8.37 3.46
N GLY A 105 -17.00 7.45 4.04
CA GLY A 105 -16.78 6.13 3.49
C GLY A 105 -15.93 6.14 2.22
N GLU A 106 -14.98 7.06 2.17
CA GLU A 106 -14.09 7.28 1.03
C GLU A 106 -12.65 6.96 1.42
N VAL A 107 -11.84 6.57 0.45
CA VAL A 107 -10.38 6.61 0.57
C VAL A 107 -9.84 7.79 -0.21
N ILE A 108 -9.09 8.64 0.49
CA ILE A 108 -8.34 9.76 -0.06
C ILE A 108 -6.98 9.22 -0.52
N TYR A 109 -6.56 9.60 -1.72
CA TYR A 109 -5.28 9.20 -2.30
C TYR A 109 -4.68 10.32 -3.15
N PHE A 110 -3.41 10.17 -3.51
CA PHE A 110 -2.71 11.16 -4.33
C PHE A 110 -2.26 10.55 -5.65
N ASP A 111 -2.62 11.24 -6.73
CA ASP A 111 -2.16 10.97 -8.09
C ASP A 111 -1.21 12.10 -8.49
N GLY A 112 0.09 11.88 -8.28
CA GLY A 112 1.09 12.93 -8.26
C GLY A 112 0.77 14.00 -7.21
N ALA A 113 0.58 15.25 -7.63
CA ALA A 113 0.26 16.37 -6.74
C ALA A 113 -1.24 16.53 -6.47
N GLN A 114 -2.11 15.75 -7.12
CA GLN A 114 -3.56 15.89 -6.99
C GLN A 114 -4.10 14.95 -5.91
N ALA A 115 -4.80 15.52 -4.93
CA ALA A 115 -5.61 14.73 -4.00
C ALA A 115 -6.90 14.29 -4.70
N ARG A 116 -7.34 13.06 -4.45
CA ARG A 116 -8.57 12.46 -5.00
C ARG A 116 -9.23 11.63 -3.92
N ALA A 117 -10.53 11.38 -4.06
CA ALA A 117 -11.22 10.40 -3.24
C ALA A 117 -12.04 9.44 -4.09
N VAL A 118 -12.22 8.24 -3.58
CA VAL A 118 -13.09 7.22 -4.17
C VAL A 118 -13.92 6.56 -3.08
N ASP A 119 -15.21 6.39 -3.36
CA ASP A 119 -16.14 5.70 -2.48
C ASP A 119 -15.76 4.22 -2.38
N ILE A 120 -15.58 3.73 -1.14
CA ILE A 120 -15.13 2.36 -0.86
C ILE A 120 -16.22 1.32 -1.21
N ARG A 121 -17.50 1.69 -1.18
CA ARG A 121 -18.64 0.78 -1.39
C ARG A 121 -19.08 0.71 -2.86
N ALA A 122 -19.27 1.87 -3.48
CA ALA A 122 -19.92 2.08 -4.78
C ALA A 122 -18.92 2.31 -5.94
N ARG A 123 -17.63 2.55 -5.64
CA ARG A 123 -16.54 2.74 -6.63
C ARG A 123 -16.64 4.03 -7.46
N SER A 124 -17.48 4.99 -7.06
CA SER A 124 -17.52 6.31 -7.69
C SER A 124 -16.34 7.16 -7.21
N THR A 125 -15.55 7.69 -8.14
CA THR A 125 -14.42 8.57 -7.85
C THR A 125 -14.86 10.03 -7.92
N THR A 126 -14.54 10.80 -6.89
CA THR A 126 -14.74 12.25 -6.84
C THR A 126 -13.39 12.94 -6.66
N SER A 127 -13.06 13.91 -7.51
CA SER A 127 -11.85 14.71 -7.32
C SER A 127 -12.03 15.63 -6.10
N ILE A 128 -11.14 15.48 -5.11
CA ILE A 128 -11.02 16.44 -4.02
C ILE A 128 -10.09 17.55 -4.53
N ARG A 129 -10.41 18.80 -4.21
CA ARG A 129 -9.67 19.99 -4.65
C ARG A 129 -8.16 19.79 -4.46
N SER A 130 -7.37 20.17 -5.46
CA SER A 130 -5.91 20.04 -5.48
C SER A 130 -5.28 20.55 -4.18
N ALA A 131 -4.30 19.83 -3.63
CA ALA A 131 -3.40 20.45 -2.66
C ALA A 131 -2.72 21.63 -3.37
N PRO A 132 -2.62 22.82 -2.75
CA PRO A 132 -1.82 23.90 -3.32
C PRO A 132 -0.42 23.34 -3.57
N ALA A 133 0.14 23.61 -4.75
CA ALA A 133 1.53 23.28 -5.03
C ALA A 133 2.34 23.86 -3.88
N ALA A 134 2.93 23.00 -3.07
CA ALA A 134 3.75 23.47 -1.97
C ALA A 134 4.90 24.26 -2.60
N SER A 135 4.83 25.59 -2.53
CA SER A 135 6.02 26.44 -2.56
C SER A 135 6.79 26.26 -1.24
N CYS A 136 7.01 25.01 -0.83
CA CYS A 136 8.08 24.69 0.09
C CYS A 136 9.36 24.80 -0.74
N SER A 137 9.96 25.99 -0.75
CA SER A 137 11.39 26.10 -1.07
C SER A 137 12.11 25.04 -0.25
N PRO A 138 12.83 24.09 -0.88
CA PRO A 138 13.60 23.13 -0.12
C PRO A 138 14.78 23.88 0.50
N ALA A 139 14.62 24.36 1.73
CA ALA A 139 15.73 24.90 2.52
C ALA A 139 16.83 23.85 2.73
N TRP A 140 16.52 22.56 2.54
CA TRP A 140 17.47 21.44 2.57
C TRP A 140 18.32 21.29 1.30
N ARG A 141 18.04 22.03 0.22
CA ARG A 141 18.81 21.92 -1.04
C ARG A 141 20.08 22.78 -1.07
N ARG A 142 20.62 23.17 0.10
CA ARG A 142 21.86 23.96 0.23
C ARG A 142 23.02 23.30 0.97
N SER A 143 22.93 22.01 1.32
CA SER A 143 24.09 21.29 1.86
C SER A 143 24.17 19.86 1.33
N ALA A 144 24.45 19.73 0.04
CA ALA A 144 24.92 18.48 -0.56
C ALA A 144 26.05 18.79 -1.55
N ALA A 145 27.05 19.53 -1.06
CA ALA A 145 28.36 19.65 -1.67
C ALA A 145 29.42 19.29 -0.63
N SER A 146 29.36 18.07 -0.11
CA SER A 146 30.55 17.40 0.44
C SER A 146 30.39 15.91 0.24
N SER A 147 31.16 15.41 -0.72
CA SER A 147 31.40 14.01 -1.03
C SER A 147 31.73 13.18 0.21
N SER A 148 31.04 12.05 0.40
CA SER A 148 31.64 10.83 0.93
C SER A 148 30.77 9.59 0.63
N PRO A 149 31.35 8.47 0.16
CA PRO A 149 30.60 7.29 -0.24
C PRO A 149 30.41 6.38 0.98
N ILE A 150 29.16 6.18 1.42
CA ILE A 150 28.81 5.11 2.35
C ILE A 150 27.68 4.31 1.71
N CYS A 151 28.04 3.43 0.78
CA CYS A 151 27.31 2.20 0.44
C CYS A 151 28.09 1.43 -0.64
N GLY A 152 29.32 1.04 -0.31
CA GLY A 152 30.00 -0.08 -0.95
C GLY A 152 30.05 -1.23 0.05
N ALA A 153 29.65 -2.44 -0.40
CA ALA A 153 29.84 -3.72 0.28
C ALA A 153 29.02 -3.99 1.57
N ALA A 154 27.70 -4.21 1.43
CA ALA A 154 26.94 -5.01 2.42
C ALA A 154 25.66 -5.68 1.87
N ALA A 155 25.49 -5.82 0.55
CA ALA A 155 24.25 -6.38 -0.03
C ALA A 155 24.39 -7.83 -0.54
N THR A 156 25.54 -8.48 -0.39
CA THR A 156 25.79 -9.81 -1.00
C THR A 156 25.47 -11.00 -0.08
N ALA A 157 24.91 -10.81 1.11
CA ALA A 157 24.78 -11.90 2.10
C ALA A 157 23.36 -12.41 2.40
N ILE A 158 22.29 -11.84 1.84
CA ILE A 158 20.91 -12.22 2.24
C ILE A 158 20.19 -13.12 1.22
N CYS A 159 20.70 -13.22 -0.02
CA CYS A 159 20.10 -14.08 -1.05
C CYS A 159 21.07 -15.17 -1.53
N ALA A 160 21.21 -16.24 -0.75
CA ALA A 160 21.63 -17.53 -1.28
C ALA A 160 20.41 -18.47 -1.32
N PRO A 161 20.06 -19.06 -2.47
CA PRO A 161 18.99 -20.04 -2.56
C PRO A 161 19.39 -21.31 -1.80
N ARG A 162 18.58 -21.71 -0.83
CA ARG A 162 18.71 -22.99 -0.15
C ARG A 162 18.27 -24.07 -1.15
N THR A 163 19.24 -24.72 -1.80
CA THR A 163 18.99 -25.89 -2.63
C THR A 163 18.36 -27.00 -1.78
N MET A 164 17.13 -27.40 -2.12
CA MET A 164 16.60 -28.70 -1.74
C MET A 164 17.47 -29.78 -2.38
N ARG A 165 17.97 -30.72 -1.57
CA ARG A 165 18.31 -32.05 -2.07
C ARG A 165 17.20 -33.01 -1.64
N ALA A 166 16.88 -33.88 -2.58
CA ALA A 166 15.94 -35.00 -2.49
C ALA A 166 16.29 -35.97 -1.36
#